data_AF-A0A4Q3BPH0-F1
#
_entry.id   AF-A0A4Q3BPH0-F1
#
_cell.length_a   1.000
_cell.length_b   1.000
_cell.length_c   1.000
_cell.angle_alpha   90.00
_cell.angle_beta   90.00
_cell.angle_gamma   90.00
#
_symmetry.space_group_name_H-M   'P 1'
#
loop_
_entity.id
_entity.type
_entity.pdbx_description
1 polymer ?
#
loop_
_entity_poly.entity_id
_entity_poly.type
_entity_poly.pdbx_seq_one_letter_code
_entity_poly.pdbx_strand_id
1 'polypeptide(L)'
;LFLCCIFCSPKQLAMKKVFRHPVSKWLFGILPPYVGIGMANYFSRKSRAKTGTVDEIFLGEENEWLIIYSKEVLQQQHYDYFIFGHRHLPLDIKLNSNSRYINLGEWIKYDSYAVFDGHTVELKYYKEL
;
A
#
# COMPACT_ATOMS: atom_id res chain seq x y z
N LEU A 1 5.57 19.69 -8.26
CA LEU A 1 4.59 18.76 -8.89
C LEU A 1 4.49 17.53 -8.00
N PHE A 2 3.29 17.05 -7.66
CA PHE A 2 3.12 15.81 -6.88
C PHE A 2 2.86 14.63 -7.82
N LEU A 3 3.51 13.48 -7.59
CA LEU A 3 3.27 12.25 -8.35
C LEU A 3 2.44 11.27 -7.51
N CYS A 4 1.18 11.06 -7.88
CA CYS A 4 0.31 10.08 -7.24
C CYS A 4 0.20 8.84 -8.15
N CYS A 5 0.88 7.75 -7.79
CA CYS A 5 0.85 6.50 -8.54
C CYS A 5 -0.10 5.47 -7.88
N ILE A 6 -1.10 4.99 -8.64
CA ILE A 6 -1.91 3.83 -8.26
C ILE A 6 -1.19 2.58 -8.76
N PHE A 7 -0.58 1.80 -7.86
CA PHE A 7 0.20 0.62 -8.23
C PHE A 7 -0.64 -0.66 -8.29
N CYS A 8 -0.42 -1.48 -9.33
CA CYS A 8 -0.98 -2.83 -9.47
C CYS A 8 0.18 -3.83 -9.57
N SER A 9 0.34 -4.70 -8.56
CA SER A 9 1.40 -5.73 -8.54
C SER A 9 1.21 -6.80 -9.63
N PRO A 10 2.26 -7.23 -10.35
CA PRO A 10 2.16 -8.26 -11.40
C PRO A 10 1.62 -9.61 -10.88
N LYS A 11 1.81 -9.93 -9.60
CA LYS A 11 1.25 -11.13 -8.96
C LYS A 11 -0.29 -11.12 -8.95
N GLN A 12 -0.91 -9.94 -8.80
CA GLN A 12 -2.36 -9.77 -8.78
C GLN A 12 -2.98 -10.03 -10.16
N LEU A 13 -2.25 -9.69 -11.23
CA LEU A 13 -2.68 -9.91 -12.61
C LEU A 13 -2.74 -11.41 -12.96
N ALA A 14 -1.77 -12.20 -12.49
CA ALA A 14 -1.72 -13.64 -12.70
C ALA A 14 -2.90 -14.34 -11.99
N MET A 15 -3.19 -13.97 -10.74
CA MET A 15 -4.35 -14.50 -10.01
C MET A 15 -5.66 -14.19 -10.74
N LYS A 16 -5.85 -12.95 -11.22
CA LYS A 16 -7.04 -12.58 -12.00
C LYS A 16 -7.23 -13.46 -13.24
N LYS A 17 -6.14 -13.84 -13.92
CA LYS A 17 -6.21 -14.75 -15.09
C LYS A 17 -6.68 -16.15 -14.69
N VAL A 18 -6.17 -16.70 -13.59
CA VAL A 18 -6.56 -18.02 -13.07
C VAL A 18 -8.05 -18.03 -12.68
N PHE A 19 -8.51 -17.03 -11.92
CA PHE A 19 -9.92 -16.97 -11.49
C PHE A 19 -10.92 -16.72 -12.63
N ARG A 20 -10.47 -16.20 -13.78
CA ARG A 20 -11.35 -15.92 -14.93
C ARG A 20 -11.44 -17.10 -15.91
N HIS A 21 -10.61 -18.13 -15.74
CA HIS A 21 -10.59 -19.32 -16.59
C HIS A 21 -11.90 -20.13 -16.44
N PRO A 22 -12.49 -20.66 -17.54
CA PRO A 22 -13.79 -21.35 -17.51
C PRO A 22 -13.81 -22.57 -16.58
N VAL A 23 -12.68 -23.29 -16.47
CA VAL A 23 -12.54 -24.45 -15.55
C VAL A 23 -12.69 -24.02 -14.09
N SER A 24 -12.09 -22.88 -13.70
CA SER A 24 -12.22 -22.37 -12.34
C SER A 24 -13.65 -21.94 -12.04
N LYS A 25 -14.33 -21.29 -12.99
CA LYS A 25 -15.75 -20.93 -12.84
C LYS A 25 -16.66 -22.16 -12.69
N TRP A 26 -16.38 -23.22 -13.45
CA TRP A 26 -17.12 -24.48 -13.36
C TRP A 26 -16.91 -25.18 -12.01
N LEU A 27 -15.67 -25.24 -11.51
CA LEU A 27 -15.35 -25.76 -10.18
C LEU A 27 -16.04 -24.97 -9.06
N PHE A 28 -16.09 -23.63 -9.15
CA PHE A 28 -16.82 -22.80 -8.21
C PHE A 28 -18.35 -22.99 -8.30
N GLY A 29 -18.89 -23.31 -9.48
CA GLY A 29 -20.31 -23.56 -9.68
C GLY A 29 -20.82 -24.89 -9.11
N ILE A 30 -19.93 -25.89 -8.95
CA ILE A 30 -20.26 -27.20 -8.35
C ILE A 30 -20.13 -27.16 -6.83
N LEU A 31 -19.31 -26.26 -6.29
CA LEU A 31 -19.04 -26.21 -4.87
C LEU A 31 -20.28 -25.69 -4.09
N PRO A 32 -20.79 -26.44 -3.09
CA PRO A 32 -21.89 -25.94 -2.26
C PRO A 32 -21.53 -24.62 -1.58
N PRO A 33 -22.43 -23.61 -1.54
CA PRO A 33 -22.13 -22.27 -1.04
C PRO A 33 -21.54 -22.26 0.37
N TYR A 34 -22.02 -23.14 1.25
CA TYR A 34 -21.55 -23.26 2.63
C TYR A 34 -20.07 -23.67 2.73
N VAL A 35 -19.63 -24.60 1.88
CA VAL A 35 -18.23 -25.06 1.82
C VAL A 35 -17.33 -23.97 1.24
N GLY A 36 -17.79 -23.30 0.18
CA GLY A 36 -17.05 -22.20 -0.44
C GLY A 36 -16.83 -21.02 0.52
N ILE A 37 -17.87 -20.62 1.26
CA ILE A 37 -17.78 -19.56 2.27
C ILE A 37 -16.86 -19.97 3.43
N GLY A 38 -16.94 -21.23 3.89
CA GLY A 38 -16.05 -21.75 4.94
C GLY A 38 -14.57 -21.72 4.52
N MET A 39 -14.26 -22.18 3.31
CA MET A 39 -12.92 -22.12 2.75
C MET A 39 -12.43 -20.68 2.57
N ALA A 40 -13.26 -19.80 2.01
CA ALA A 40 -12.92 -18.39 1.85
C ALA A 40 -12.57 -17.74 3.20
N ASN A 41 -13.41 -17.96 4.23
CA ASN A 41 -13.16 -17.46 5.58
C ASN A 41 -11.86 -18.01 6.19
N TYR A 42 -11.57 -19.29 6.01
CA TYR A 42 -10.33 -19.91 6.49
C TYR A 42 -9.09 -19.30 5.80
N PHE A 43 -9.10 -19.20 4.47
CA PHE A 43 -7.99 -18.63 3.72
C PHE A 43 -7.82 -17.13 3.99
N SER A 44 -8.92 -16.36 4.13
CA SER A 44 -8.86 -14.96 4.53
C SER A 44 -8.25 -14.76 5.92
N ARG A 45 -8.62 -15.59 6.91
CA ARG A 45 -8.04 -15.53 8.25
C ARG A 45 -6.54 -15.87 8.22
N LYS A 46 -6.16 -16.94 7.52
CA LYS A 46 -4.76 -17.37 7.39
C LYS A 46 -3.90 -16.36 6.63
N SER A 47 -4.45 -15.72 5.60
CA SER A 47 -3.78 -14.63 4.87
C SER A 47 -3.56 -13.42 5.77
N ARG A 48 -4.62 -12.96 6.48
CA ARG A 48 -4.50 -11.83 7.40
C ARG A 48 -3.50 -12.10 8.53
N ALA A 49 -3.46 -13.31 9.07
CA ALA A 49 -2.48 -13.68 10.09
C ALA A 49 -1.02 -13.65 9.59
N LYS A 50 -0.78 -13.85 8.29
CA LYS A 50 0.55 -13.76 7.69
C LYS A 50 0.96 -12.33 7.32
N THR A 51 -0.01 -11.47 7.02
CA THR A 51 0.21 -10.12 6.48
C THR A 51 0.11 -9.05 7.56
N GLY A 52 -0.78 -9.21 8.55
CA GLY A 52 -1.14 -8.16 9.50
C GLY A 52 -0.04 -7.70 10.46
N THR A 53 0.99 -8.51 10.71
CA THR A 53 2.14 -8.13 11.56
C THR A 53 3.37 -7.71 10.76
N VAL A 54 3.44 -8.06 9.47
CA VAL A 54 4.60 -7.78 8.61
C VAL A 54 4.47 -6.41 7.95
N ASP A 55 3.24 -5.99 7.64
CA ASP A 55 3.01 -4.70 6.98
C ASP A 55 3.33 -3.49 7.87
N GLU A 56 3.27 -3.64 9.20
CA GLU A 56 3.56 -2.58 10.18
C GLU A 56 5.06 -2.36 10.45
N ILE A 57 5.92 -3.31 10.05
CA ILE A 57 7.35 -3.22 10.32
C ILE A 57 8.00 -2.44 9.18
N PHE A 58 8.63 -1.31 9.52
CA PHE A 58 9.46 -0.57 8.58
C PHE A 58 10.73 -1.39 8.29
N LEU A 59 10.87 -1.85 7.04
CA LEU A 59 11.97 -2.74 6.63
C LEU A 59 13.28 -1.98 6.34
N GLY A 60 13.29 -0.66 6.51
CA GLY A 60 14.40 0.23 6.18
C GLY A 60 14.29 0.82 4.77
N GLU A 61 14.95 1.96 4.54
CA GLU A 61 14.86 2.71 3.28
C GLU A 61 15.26 1.91 2.03
N GLU A 62 16.21 0.99 2.19
CA GLU A 62 16.78 0.15 1.13
C GLU A 62 15.85 -1.01 0.72
N ASN A 63 14.88 -1.36 1.57
CA ASN A 63 13.94 -2.47 1.33
C ASN A 63 12.54 -1.98 0.97
N GLU A 64 12.27 -0.69 1.10
CA GLU A 64 10.98 -0.08 0.79
C GLU A 64 10.96 0.38 -0.66
N TRP A 65 10.25 -0.38 -1.50
CA TRP A 65 10.21 -0.16 -2.94
C TRP A 65 9.77 1.27 -3.34
N LEU A 66 8.83 1.88 -2.60
CA LEU A 66 8.38 3.26 -2.88
C LEU A 66 9.47 4.30 -2.62
N ILE A 67 10.36 4.06 -1.65
CA ILE A 67 11.49 4.93 -1.35
C ILE A 67 12.54 4.81 -2.46
N ILE A 68 12.86 3.58 -2.87
CA ILE A 68 13.76 3.31 -4.00
C ILE A 68 13.23 3.97 -5.27
N TYR A 69 11.96 3.76 -5.59
CA TYR A 69 11.30 4.38 -6.75
C TYR A 69 11.38 5.91 -6.71
N SER A 70 11.17 6.51 -5.54
CA SER A 70 11.30 7.97 -5.38
C SER A 70 12.74 8.44 -5.65
N LYS A 71 13.74 7.69 -5.17
CA LYS A 71 15.16 7.95 -5.44
C LYS A 71 15.48 7.82 -6.94
N GLU A 72 14.93 6.82 -7.63
CA GLU A 72 15.09 6.63 -9.08
C GLU A 72 14.44 7.76 -9.89
N VAL A 73 13.22 8.16 -9.55
CA VAL A 73 12.53 9.28 -10.23
C VAL A 73 13.30 10.59 -10.04
N LEU A 74 13.87 10.82 -8.85
CA LEU A 74 14.70 11.99 -8.55
C LEU A 74 15.96 12.08 -9.42
N GLN A 75 16.48 10.97 -9.95
CA GLN A 75 17.60 10.99 -10.88
C GLN A 75 17.22 11.56 -12.25
N GLN A 76 15.94 11.47 -12.63
CA GLN A 76 15.44 11.94 -13.92
C GLN A 76 14.85 13.34 -13.82
N GLN A 77 14.12 13.62 -12.74
CA GLN A 77 13.42 14.89 -12.55
C GLN A 77 13.32 15.25 -11.07
N HIS A 78 13.57 16.52 -10.76
CA HIS A 78 13.47 17.01 -9.41
C HIS A 78 12.02 17.18 -8.94
N TYR A 79 11.76 16.74 -7.70
CA TYR A 79 10.50 16.91 -7.00
C TYR A 79 10.77 17.16 -5.51
N ASP A 80 10.09 18.13 -4.92
CA ASP A 80 10.25 18.47 -3.49
C ASP A 80 9.55 17.45 -2.56
N TYR A 81 8.43 16.86 -3.01
CA TYR A 81 7.59 15.99 -2.19
C TYR A 81 7.05 14.80 -2.98
N PHE A 82 7.25 13.61 -2.42
CA PHE A 82 6.63 12.37 -2.85
C PHE A 82 5.61 11.93 -1.80
N ILE A 83 4.31 12.03 -2.12
CA ILE A 83 3.24 11.65 -1.19
C ILE A 83 2.61 10.35 -1.69
N PHE A 84 2.64 9.31 -0.85
CA PHE A 84 2.05 8.01 -1.15
C PHE A 84 1.12 7.54 -0.03
N GLY A 85 0.32 6.52 -0.35
CA GLY A 85 -0.34 5.66 0.65
C GLY A 85 0.23 4.24 0.54
N HIS A 86 -0.64 3.24 0.70
CA HIS A 86 -0.38 1.81 0.49
C HIS A 86 0.38 1.06 1.58
N ARG A 87 1.33 1.68 2.32
CA ARG A 87 1.99 0.98 3.43
C ARG A 87 1.15 0.95 4.71
N HIS A 88 0.06 1.71 4.77
CA HIS A 88 -0.78 1.89 5.96
C HIS A 88 0.01 2.36 7.20
N LEU A 89 1.26 2.78 7.02
CA LEU A 89 2.20 3.23 8.04
C LEU A 89 2.59 4.68 7.72
N PRO A 90 2.30 5.64 8.62
CA PRO A 90 2.66 7.02 8.42
C PRO A 90 4.18 7.20 8.51
N LEU A 91 4.80 7.71 7.44
CA LEU A 91 6.24 7.87 7.33
C LEU A 91 6.59 9.24 6.75
N ASP A 92 7.66 9.84 7.24
CA ASP A 92 8.22 11.10 6.73
C ASP A 92 9.74 10.99 6.71
N ILE A 93 10.29 10.83 5.51
CA ILE A 93 11.69 10.46 5.28
C ILE A 93 12.30 11.48 4.34
N LYS A 94 13.49 11.99 4.71
CA LYS A 94 14.26 12.87 3.83
C LYS A 94 14.98 12.04 2.78
N LEU A 95 14.69 12.27 1.50
CA LEU A 95 15.37 11.57 0.40
C LEU A 95 16.69 12.23 0.03
N ASN A 96 16.76 13.56 0.12
CA ASN A 96 17.96 14.38 -0.06
C ASN A 96 17.78 15.72 0.69
N SER A 97 18.58 16.76 0.38
CA SER A 97 18.48 18.07 1.03
C SER A 97 17.17 18.83 0.75
N ASN A 98 16.55 18.58 -0.41
CA ASN A 98 15.44 19.37 -0.94
C ASN A 98 14.17 18.52 -1.20
N SER A 99 14.24 17.20 -1.03
CA SER A 99 13.17 16.26 -1.38
C SER A 99 12.79 15.37 -0.20
N ARG A 100 11.49 15.20 0.02
CA ARG A 100 10.91 14.38 1.08
C ARG A 100 9.97 13.32 0.54
N TYR A 101 9.99 12.16 1.17
CA TYR A 101 9.05 11.07 0.99
C TYR A 101 8.09 11.06 2.19
N ILE A 102 6.79 11.09 1.90
CA ILE A 102 5.74 11.08 2.89
C ILE A 102 4.79 9.92 2.55
N ASN A 103 4.65 8.95 3.44
CA ASN A 103 3.61 7.93 3.35
C ASN A 103 2.50 8.25 4.34
N LEU A 104 1.26 8.23 3.87
CA LEU A 104 0.07 8.36 4.69
C LEU A 104 -0.27 7.00 5.31
N GLY A 105 -0.49 7.00 6.62
CA GLY A 105 -1.07 5.88 7.34
C GLY A 105 -2.54 5.68 7.02
N GLU A 106 -3.13 4.65 7.64
CA GLU A 106 -4.56 4.38 7.50
C GLU A 106 -5.44 5.10 8.53
N TRP A 107 -6.67 5.36 8.12
CA TRP A 107 -7.78 5.92 8.90
C TRP A 107 -8.41 4.96 9.95
N ILE A 108 -7.82 3.78 10.18
CA ILE A 108 -8.30 2.84 11.22
C ILE A 108 -7.44 2.97 12.48
N LYS A 109 -6.15 3.29 12.31
CA LYS A 109 -5.17 3.28 13.41
C LYS A 109 -4.47 4.61 13.61
N TYR A 110 -4.23 5.35 12.54
CA TYR A 110 -3.34 6.51 12.58
C TYR A 110 -4.07 7.81 12.28
N ASP A 111 -5.16 7.80 11.51
CA ASP A 111 -5.90 9.00 11.09
C ASP A 111 -4.98 10.14 10.62
N SER A 112 -3.94 9.74 9.88
CA SER A 112 -2.90 10.65 9.41
C SER A 112 -3.30 11.31 8.09
N TYR A 113 -2.95 12.58 7.93
CA TYR A 113 -3.21 13.37 6.73
C TYR A 113 -2.04 14.32 6.45
N ALA A 114 -1.78 14.60 5.18
CA ALA A 114 -0.78 15.60 4.79
C ALA A 114 -1.45 16.97 4.62
N VAL A 115 -0.84 18.02 5.18
CA VAL A 115 -1.25 19.41 4.99
C VAL A 115 -0.16 20.15 4.24
N PHE A 116 -0.55 20.84 3.17
CA PHE A 116 0.32 21.76 2.45
C PHE A 116 -0.13 23.20 2.73
N ASP A 117 0.77 24.02 3.27
CA ASP A 117 0.49 25.41 3.65
C ASP A 117 0.84 26.42 2.52
N GLY A 118 1.32 25.95 1.38
CA GLY A 118 1.82 26.77 0.26
C GLY A 118 3.35 26.80 0.15
N HIS A 119 4.07 26.44 1.21
CA HIS A 119 5.53 26.39 1.27
C HIS A 119 6.04 25.00 1.65
N THR A 120 5.42 24.35 2.62
CA THR A 120 5.85 23.09 3.21
C THR A 120 4.71 22.10 3.37
N VAL A 121 5.04 20.82 3.27
CA VAL A 121 4.11 19.71 3.57
C VAL A 121 4.43 19.16 4.96
N GLU A 122 3.41 19.03 5.79
CA GLU A 122 3.47 18.42 7.12
C GLU A 122 2.55 17.21 7.21
N LEU A 123 3.05 16.12 7.80
CA LEU A 123 2.24 14.95 8.14
C LEU A 123 1.61 15.16 9.52
N LYS A 124 0.29 15.31 9.56
CA LYS A 124 -0.50 15.54 10.78
C LYS A 124 -1.38 14.33 11.09
N TYR A 125 -1.84 14.29 12.33
CA TYR A 125 -2.67 13.22 12.86
C TYR A 125 -3.94 13.83 13.45
N TYR A 126 -5.08 13.21 13.16
CA TYR A 126 -6.33 13.60 13.81
C TYR A 126 -6.31 12.98 15.22
N LYS A 127 -6.27 13.82 16.25
CA LYS A 127 -6.52 13.39 17.63
C LYS A 127 -7.95 13.76 17.95
N GLU A 128 -8.79 12.76 18.20
CA GLU A 128 -10.00 12.97 18.99
C GLU A 128 -9.55 13.41 20.40
N LEU A 129 -10.03 14.58 20.84
CA LEU A 129 -9.73 15.16 22.16
C LEU A 129 -10.48 14.42 23.27
#